data_AF-A0A2M9YTX0-F1
#
_entry.id   AF-A0A2M9YTX0-F1
#
_cell.length_a   1.000
_cell.length_b   1.000
_cell.length_c   1.000
_cell.angle_alpha   90.00
_cell.angle_beta   90.00
_cell.angle_gamma   90.00
#
_symmetry.space_group_name_H-M   'P 1'
#
loop_
_entity.id
_entity.type
_entity.pdbx_description
1 polymer ?
#
loop_
_entity_poly.entity_id
_entity_poly.type
_entity_poly.pdbx_seq_one_letter_code
_entity_poly.pdbx_strand_id
1 'polypeptide(L)' 'MKTNEGNLDRIARIVVGLGLVVYGFMMQGALGTGISIFGLIPIATGVIGWCPLYTLLGISTCPVKK' A
#
# COMPACT_ATOMS: atom_id res chain seq x y z
N MET A 1 14.57 4.74 7.81
CA MET A 1 14.43 4.21 6.43
C MET A 1 14.34 5.37 5.47
N LYS A 2 14.96 5.30 4.29
CA LYS A 2 14.87 6.36 3.27
C LYS A 2 13.55 6.18 2.53
N THR A 3 12.68 7.19 2.54
CA THR A 3 11.43 7.19 1.75
C THR A 3 11.77 6.93 0.28
N ASN A 4 11.09 5.93 -0.31
CA ASN A 4 11.27 5.54 -1.72
C ASN A 4 9.94 5.56 -2.50
N GLU A 5 8.84 5.91 -1.85
CA GLU A 5 7.53 6.10 -2.45
C GLU A 5 7.23 7.60 -2.59
N GLY A 6 6.93 8.04 -3.82
CA GLY A 6 6.41 9.38 -4.06
C GLY A 6 4.99 9.55 -3.53
N ASN A 7 4.54 10.80 -3.37
CA ASN A 7 3.20 11.10 -2.84
C ASN A 7 2.08 10.41 -3.65
N LEU A 8 2.23 10.33 -4.98
CA LEU A 8 1.27 9.65 -5.83
C LEU A 8 1.19 8.14 -5.54
N ASP A 9 2.35 7.48 -5.37
CA ASP A 9 2.42 6.04 -5.07
C ASP A 9 1.79 5.73 -3.70
N ARG A 10 2.07 6.56 -2.70
CA ARG A 10 1.48 6.45 -1.35
C ARG A 10 -0.04 6.58 -1.39
N ILE A 11 -0.56 7.61 -2.07
CA ILE A 11 -2.01 7.82 -2.20
C ILE A 11 -2.65 6.64 -2.93
N ALA A 12 -2.08 6.20 -4.05
CA ALA A 12 -2.63 5.08 -4.82
C ALA A 12 -2.73 3.80 -3.96
N ARG A 13 -1.69 3.47 -3.19
CA ARG A 13 -1.69 2.30 -2.31
C ARG A 13 -2.69 2.39 -1.17
N ILE A 14 -2.81 3.56 -0.53
CA ILE A 14 -3.78 3.77 0.55
C ILE A 14 -5.20 3.64 0.00
N VAL A 15 -5.49 4.24 -1.16
CA VAL A 15 -6.82 4.17 -1.79
C VAL A 15 -7.17 2.72 -2.18
N VAL A 16 -6.26 2.01 -2.84
CA VAL A 16 -6.48 0.60 -3.23
C VAL A 16 -6.64 -0.28 -1.99
N GLY A 17 -5.80 -0.09 -0.97
CA GLY A 17 -5.86 -0.86 0.25
C GLY A 17 -7.16 -0.64 1.03
N LEU A 18 -7.62 0.61 1.14
CA LEU A 18 -8.92 0.93 1.76
C LEU A 18 -10.08 0.31 0.96
N GLY A 19 -10.02 0.36 -0.37
CA GLY A 19 -10.99 -0.31 -1.23
C GLY A 19 -11.06 -1.82 -0.98
N LEU A 20 -9.91 -2.49 -0.86
CA LEU A 20 -9.83 -3.91 -0.53
C LEU A 20 -10.38 -4.21 0.86
N VAL A 21 -10.07 -3.39 1.86
CA VAL A 21 -10.60 -3.56 3.22
C VAL A 21 -12.12 -3.48 3.23
N VAL A 22 -12.70 -2.45 2.61
CA VAL A 22 -14.15 -2.27 2.52
C VAL A 22 -14.80 -3.42 1.77
N TYR A 23 -14.24 -3.80 0.62
CA TYR A 23 -14.75 -4.93 -0.17
C TYR A 23 -14.71 -6.25 0.59
N GLY A 24 -13.62 -6.51 1.33
CA GLY A 24 -13.51 -7.69 2.19
C GLY A 24 -14.55 -7.71 3.32
N PHE A 25 -14.87 -6.56 3.92
CA PHE A 25 -15.93 -6.46 4.93
C PHE A 25 -17.34 -6.72 4.36
N MET A 26 -17.55 -6.42 3.06
CA MET A 26 -18.81 -6.73 2.39
C MET A 26 -18.96 -8.22 2.06
N MET A 27 -17.85 -8.97 2.03
CA MET A 27 -17.84 -10.41 1.79
C MET A 27 -17.90 -11.20 3.11
N GLN A 28 -18.79 -12.18 3.20
CA GLN A 28 -18.91 -13.03 4.38
C GLN A 28 -17.95 -14.22 4.30
N GLY A 29 -17.47 -14.68 5.46
CA GLY A 29 -16.63 -15.88 5.59
C GLY A 29 -15.14 -15.62 5.42
N ALA A 30 -14.35 -16.70 5.38
CA ALA A 30 -12.89 -16.65 5.41
C ALA A 30 -12.26 -15.83 4.27
N LEU A 31 -12.91 -15.79 3.10
CA LEU A 31 -12.46 -14.99 1.96
C LEU A 31 -12.55 -13.48 2.24
N GLY A 32 -13.64 -13.02 2.86
CA GLY A 32 -13.79 -11.61 3.23
C GLY A 32 -12.71 -11.16 4.20
N THR A 33 -12.50 -11.93 5.27
CA THR A 33 -11.42 -11.69 6.24
C THR A 33 -10.04 -11.68 5.59
N GLY A 34 -9.77 -12.63 4.68
CA GLY A 34 -8.50 -12.70 3.96
C GLY A 34 -8.24 -11.46 3.10
N ILE A 35 -9.25 -11.00 2.35
CA ILE A 35 -9.15 -9.81 1.51
C ILE A 35 -8.96 -8.56 2.36
N SER A 36 -9.70 -8.43 3.47
CA SER A 36 -9.54 -7.28 4.38
C SER A 36 -8.13 -7.22 4.96
N ILE A 37 -7.57 -8.35 5.40
CA ILE A 37 -6.18 -8.40 5.90
C ILE A 37 -5.19 -8.05 4.79
N PHE A 38 -5.38 -8.55 3.58
CA PHE A 38 -4.51 -8.24 2.45
C PHE A 38 -4.52 -6.74 2.11
N GLY A 39 -5.67 -6.08 2.21
CA GLY A 39 -5.82 -4.63 2.03
C GLY A 39 -5.03 -3.79 3.04
N LEU A 40 -4.74 -4.32 4.23
CA LEU A 40 -3.92 -3.60 5.23
C LEU A 40 -2.45 -3.47 4.82
N ILE A 41 -1.92 -4.39 4.02
CA ILE A 41 -0.53 -4.38 3.57
C ILE A 41 -0.20 -3.13 2.73
N PRO A 42 -0.94 -2.82 1.64
CA PRO A 42 -0.70 -1.61 0.85
C PRO A 42 -0.97 -0.33 1.66
N ILE A 43 -1.94 -0.32 2.59
CA ILE A 43 -2.16 0.82 3.51
C ILE A 43 -0.92 1.06 4.36
N ALA A 44 -0.41 0.02 5.03
CA ALA A 44 0.75 0.13 5.91
C ALA A 44 1.99 0.62 5.13
N THR A 45 2.26 0.05 3.95
CA THR A 45 3.39 0.50 3.12
C THR A 45 3.24 1.97 2.69
N GLY A 46 2.07 2.37 2.20
CA GLY A 46 1.78 3.75 1.80
C GLY A 46 1.86 4.76 2.95
N VAL A 47 1.42 4.39 4.16
CA VAL A 47 1.53 5.24 5.37
C VAL A 47 2.99 5.40 5.79
N ILE A 48 3.78 4.33 5.76
CA ILE A 48 5.22 4.40 6.10
C ILE A 48 5.99 5.16 5.01
N GLY A 49 5.52 5.13 3.76
CA GLY A 49 6.21 5.75 2.62
C GLY A 49 7.48 5.02 2.21
N TRP A 50 7.53 3.73 2.54
CA TRP A 50 8.67 2.88 2.30
C TRP A 50 8.21 1.51 1.87
N CYS A 51 8.53 1.15 0.63
CA CYS A 51 8.32 -0.18 0.10
C CYS A 51 9.62 -1.00 0.24
N PRO A 52 9.64 -2.14 0.97
CA PRO A 52 10.80 -3.02 1.00
C PRO A 52 11.15 -3.55 -0.40
N LEU A 53 10.15 -3.84 -1.23
CA LEU A 53 10.35 -4.33 -2.59
C LEU A 53 11.09 -3.31 -3.47
N TYR A 54 10.73 -2.03 -3.38
CA TYR A 54 11.46 -0.99 -4.13
C TYR A 54 12.88 -0.81 -3.62
N THR A 55 13.11 -1.01 -2.32
CA THR A 55 14.45 -0.99 -1.74
C THR A 55 15.31 -2.13 -2.27
N LEU A 56 14.75 -3.35 -2.34
CA LEU A 56 15.40 -4.53 -2.91
C LEU A 56 15.72 -4.35 -4.40
N LEU A 57 14.83 -3.68 -5.15
CA LEU A 57 15.02 -3.39 -6.57
C LEU A 57 15.84 -2.12 -6.85
N GLY A 58 16.22 -1.34 -5.82
CA GLY A 58 16.92 -0.07 -5.97
C GLY A 58 16.09 1.06 -6.61
N ILE A 59 14.76 0.95 -6.61
CA ILE A 59 13.84 1.90 -7.24
C ILE A 59 13.37 2.95 -6.21
N SER A 60 13.17 4.18 -6.67
CA SER A 60 12.52 5.24 -5.89
C SER A 60 11.54 5.98 -6.80
N THR A 61 10.26 6.01 -6.42
CA THR A 61 9.24 6.83 -7.08
C THR A 61 9.11 8.21 -6.44
N CYS A 62 9.97 8.54 -5.47
CA CYS A 62 10.03 9.89 -4.93
C CYS A 62 10.41 10.88 -6.04
N PRO A 63 9.69 12.01 -6.17
CA PRO A 63 10.04 13.03 -7.15
C PRO A 63 11.43 13.59 -6.81
N VAL A 64 12.32 13.58 -7.80
CA VAL A 64 13.59 14.30 -7.71
C VAL A 64 13.23 15.78 -7.62
N LYS A 65 13.60 16.45 -6.51
CA LYS A 65 13.50 17.92 -6.43
C LYS A 65 14.34 18.47 -7.59
N LYS A 66 13.67 19.07 -8.57
CA LYS A 66 14.33 19.88 -9.60
C LYS A 66 14.75 21.22 -9.00
#